data_AF-A0A1H1YZ44-F1
#
_entry.id   AF-A0A1H1YZ44-F1
#
_cell.length_a   1.000
_cell.length_b   1.000
_cell.length_c   1.000
_cell.angle_alpha   90.00
_cell.angle_beta   90.00
_cell.angle_gamma   90.00
#
_symmetry.space_group_name_H-M   'P 1'
#
loop_
_entity.id
_entity.type
_entity.pdbx_description
1 polymer ?
#
loop_
_entity_poly.entity_id
_entity_poly.type
_entity_poly.pdbx_seq_one_letter_code
_entity_poly.pdbx_strand_id
1 'polypeptide(L)'
;MSRNLFDVAYASLDDLYEIQDAFKQMDAVFEVLASKYPAGSLANDLAQLGQAVNNDWATKAAQWAECLDDELDGFPVEAQAYIQKSLRREVLRAGSTQ
;
A
#
# COMPACT_ATOMS: atom_id res chain seq x y z
N MET A 1 1.74 6.02 23.88
CA MET A 1 0.90 4.82 23.66
C MET A 1 1.50 4.05 22.50
N SER A 2 1.90 2.79 22.67
CA SER A 2 2.27 1.93 21.55
C SER A 2 0.98 1.49 20.84
N ARG A 3 0.80 1.86 19.57
CA ARG A 3 -0.28 1.29 18.76
C ARG A 3 -0.09 -0.24 18.69
N ASN A 4 -1.19 -0.98 18.74
CA ASN A 4 -1.17 -2.41 18.47
C ASN A 4 -0.70 -2.64 17.02
N LEU A 5 0.13 -3.67 16.80
CA LEU A 5 0.62 -4.05 15.48
C LEU A 5 -0.51 -4.27 14.48
N PHE A 6 -1.62 -4.89 14.91
CA PHE A 6 -2.78 -5.12 14.05
C PHE A 6 -3.48 -3.81 13.67
N ASP A 7 -3.61 -2.85 14.59
CA ASP A 7 -4.18 -1.53 14.27
C ASP A 7 -3.32 -0.79 13.25
N VAL A 8 -1.99 -0.95 13.31
CA VAL A 8 -1.07 -0.38 12.31
C VAL A 8 -1.21 -1.09 10.97
N ALA A 9 -1.36 -2.42 10.97
CA ALA A 9 -1.52 -3.20 9.75
C ALA A 9 -2.85 -2.91 9.05
N TYR A 10 -3.97 -2.82 9.77
CA TYR A 10 -5.25 -2.40 9.19
C TYR A 10 -5.20 -0.97 8.64
N ALA A 11 -4.57 -0.03 9.37
CA ALA A 11 -4.37 1.32 8.84
C ALA A 11 -3.49 1.32 7.56
N SER A 12 -2.49 0.45 7.49
CA SER A 12 -1.65 0.32 6.29
C SER A 12 -2.44 -0.27 5.11
N LEU A 13 -3.41 -1.15 5.38
CA LEU A 13 -4.32 -1.69 4.37
C LEU A 13 -5.26 -0.60 3.83
N ASP A 14 -5.82 0.22 4.71
CA ASP A 14 -6.61 1.40 4.32
C ASP A 14 -5.78 2.36 3.44
N ASP A 15 -4.55 2.68 3.85
CA ASP A 15 -3.62 3.52 3.09
C ASP A 15 -3.36 2.94 1.68
N LEU A 16 -3.23 1.61 1.55
CA LEU A 16 -3.03 0.95 0.25
C LEU A 16 -4.27 1.07 -0.65
N TYR A 17 -5.48 1.03 -0.10
CA TYR A 17 -6.70 1.28 -0.88
C TYR A 17 -6.81 2.74 -1.33
N GLU A 18 -6.46 3.70 -0.47
CA GLU A 18 -6.41 5.12 -0.86
C GLU A 18 -5.40 5.37 -1.98
N ILE A 19 -4.22 4.75 -1.92
CA ILE A 19 -3.21 4.81 -2.98
C ILE A 19 -3.74 4.23 -4.30
N GLN A 20 -4.48 3.12 -4.26
CA GLN A 20 -5.10 2.56 -5.46
C GLN A 20 -6.10 3.53 -6.10
N ASP A 21 -6.90 4.23 -5.31
CA ASP A 21 -7.82 5.25 -5.82
C ASP A 21 -7.08 6.47 -6.38
N ALA A 22 -5.94 6.85 -5.80
CA ALA A 22 -5.08 7.88 -6.36
C ALA A 22 -4.53 7.47 -7.74
N PHE A 23 -4.12 6.21 -7.93
CA PHE A 23 -3.66 5.72 -9.23
C PHE A 23 -4.77 5.72 -10.29
N LYS A 24 -6.02 5.43 -9.93
CA LYS A 24 -7.17 5.55 -10.86
C LYS A 24 -7.36 7.01 -11.31
N GLN A 25 -7.21 7.97 -10.40
CA GLN A 25 -7.31 9.39 -10.73
C GLN A 25 -6.15 9.84 -11.63
N MET A 26 -4.92 9.37 -11.37
CA MET A 26 -3.77 9.68 -12.21
C MET A 26 -3.87 9.08 -13.61
N ASP A 27 -4.44 7.88 -13.75
CA ASP A 27 -4.70 7.26 -15.05
C ASP A 27 -5.60 8.16 -15.92
N ALA A 28 -6.68 8.69 -15.33
CA ALA A 28 -7.56 9.64 -16.01
C ALA A 28 -6.84 10.92 -16.45
N VAL A 29 -5.88 11.42 -15.66
CA VAL A 29 -5.06 12.59 -16.04
C VAL A 29 -4.19 12.27 -17.25
N PHE A 30 -3.53 11.11 -17.27
CA PHE A 30 -2.71 10.70 -18.41
C PHE A 30 -3.56 10.46 -19.67
N GLU A 31 -4.74 9.86 -19.54
CA GLU A 31 -5.68 9.68 -20.64
C GLU A 31 -6.11 11.03 -21.24
N VAL A 32 -6.43 12.01 -20.39
CA VAL A 32 -6.76 13.37 -20.84
C VAL A 32 -5.57 14.01 -21.56
N LEU A 33 -4.36 13.90 -21.02
CA LEU A 33 -3.15 14.42 -21.67
C LEU A 33 -2.93 13.76 -23.04
N ALA A 34 -3.02 12.44 -23.13
CA ALA A 34 -2.88 11.72 -24.39
C ALA A 34 -3.94 12.14 -25.43
N SER A 35 -5.18 12.41 -25.00
CA SER A 35 -6.26 12.89 -25.88
C SER A 35 -6.05 14.32 -26.41
N LYS A 36 -5.29 15.15 -25.68
CA LYS A 36 -5.05 16.57 -26.02
C LYS A 36 -3.93 16.78 -27.01
N TYR A 37 -2.95 15.87 -27.03
CA TYR A 37 -1.76 16.01 -27.86
C TYR A 37 -1.75 14.99 -29.00
N PRO A 38 -1.27 15.37 -30.21
CA PRO A 38 -1.16 14.44 -31.32
C PRO A 38 -0.29 13.23 -30.97
N ALA A 39 -0.66 12.06 -31.50
CA ALA A 39 0.15 10.86 -31.39
C ALA A 39 1.57 11.10 -31.97
N GLY A 40 2.60 10.63 -31.26
CA GLY A 40 4.01 10.82 -31.62
C GLY A 40 4.57 12.21 -31.31
N SER A 41 3.79 13.09 -30.65
CA SER A 41 4.35 14.26 -30.00
C SER A 41 4.98 13.87 -28.65
N LEU A 42 6.03 14.58 -28.24
CA LEU A 42 6.70 14.34 -26.96
C LEU A 42 5.71 14.34 -25.78
N ALA A 43 4.71 15.23 -25.79
CA ALA A 43 3.71 15.30 -24.74
C ALA A 43 2.79 14.07 -24.72
N ASN A 44 2.43 13.52 -25.88
CA ASN A 44 1.66 12.28 -25.96
C ASN A 44 2.51 11.08 -25.51
N ASP A 45 3.77 10.99 -25.95
CA ASP A 45 4.68 9.91 -25.56
C ASP A 45 4.94 9.90 -24.05
N LEU A 46 5.11 11.09 -23.43
CA LEU A 46 5.23 11.23 -21.98
C LEU A 46 3.94 10.84 -21.24
N ALA A 47 2.77 11.15 -21.80
CA ALA A 47 1.49 10.73 -21.22
C ALA A 47 1.34 9.20 -21.26
N GLN A 48 1.68 8.55 -22.38
CA GLN A 48 1.68 7.09 -22.49
C GLN A 48 2.68 6.44 -21.54
N LEU A 49 3.89 6.99 -21.42
CA LEU A 49 4.88 6.52 -20.45
C LEU A 49 4.38 6.65 -19.01
N GLY A 50 3.79 7.81 -18.68
CA GLY A 50 3.18 8.05 -17.37
C GLY A 50 2.08 7.04 -17.06
N GLN A 51 1.22 6.76 -18.02
CA GLN A 51 0.17 5.74 -17.91
C GLN A 51 0.74 4.33 -17.67
N ALA A 52 1.76 3.94 -18.43
CA ALA A 52 2.41 2.63 -18.26
C ALA A 52 3.02 2.47 -16.86
N VAL A 53 3.72 3.50 -16.37
CA VAL A 53 4.31 3.50 -15.03
C VAL A 53 3.22 3.50 -13.95
N ASN A 54 2.16 4.30 -14.13
CA ASN A 54 1.01 4.34 -13.22
C ASN A 54 0.37 2.95 -13.07
N ASN A 55 0.16 2.24 -14.18
CA ASN A 55 -0.47 0.92 -14.18
C ASN A 55 0.41 -0.15 -13.50
N ASP A 56 1.73 -0.09 -13.66
CA ASP A 56 2.67 -0.97 -12.97
C ASP A 56 2.60 -0.77 -11.44
N TRP A 57 2.63 0.48 -10.98
CA TRP A 57 2.52 0.79 -9.55
C TRP A 57 1.14 0.50 -8.97
N ALA A 58 0.06 0.75 -9.72
CA ALA A 58 -1.30 0.38 -9.33
C ALA A 58 -1.44 -1.13 -9.12
N THR A 59 -0.88 -1.92 -10.02
CA THR A 59 -0.88 -3.39 -9.92
C THR A 59 -0.13 -3.86 -8.67
N LYS A 60 1.04 -3.27 -8.39
CA LYS A 60 1.83 -3.59 -7.19
C LYS A 60 1.11 -3.23 -5.90
N ALA A 61 0.49 -2.04 -5.84
CA ALA A 61 -0.27 -1.62 -4.67
C ALA A 61 -1.47 -2.53 -4.40
N ALA A 62 -2.17 -2.98 -5.45
CA ALA A 62 -3.24 -3.96 -5.33
C ALA A 62 -2.74 -5.31 -4.78
N GLN A 63 -1.62 -5.81 -5.30
CA GLN A 63 -1.00 -7.06 -4.82
C GLN A 63 -0.55 -6.96 -3.35
N TRP A 64 -0.01 -5.81 -2.93
CA TRP A 64 0.36 -5.60 -1.53
C TRP A 64 -0.85 -5.53 -0.62
N ALA A 65 -1.96 -4.91 -1.07
CA ALA A 65 -3.20 -4.88 -0.32
C ALA A 65 -3.76 -6.29 -0.14
N GLU A 66 -3.85 -7.08 -1.21
CA GLU A 66 -4.30 -8.48 -1.18
C GLU A 66 -3.43 -9.34 -0.24
N CYS A 67 -2.10 -9.24 -0.38
CA CYS A 67 -1.17 -9.96 0.46
C CYS A 67 -1.33 -9.61 1.95
N LEU A 68 -1.50 -8.33 2.27
CA LEU A 68 -1.66 -7.88 3.65
C LEU A 68 -3.03 -8.28 4.23
N ASP A 69 -4.09 -8.20 3.44
CA ASP A 69 -5.44 -8.61 3.83
C ASP A 69 -5.49 -10.13 4.12
N ASP A 70 -4.93 -10.95 3.23
CA ASP A 70 -4.80 -12.40 3.41
C ASP A 70 -3.98 -12.76 4.66
N GLU A 71 -2.86 -12.05 4.88
CA GLU A 71 -2.04 -12.24 6.09
C GLU A 71 -2.85 -11.90 7.35
N LEU A 72 -3.62 -10.80 7.34
CA LEU A 72 -4.44 -10.36 8.48
C LEU A 72 -5.57 -11.34 8.79
N ASP A 73 -6.27 -11.84 7.76
CA ASP A 73 -7.32 -12.85 7.90
C ASP A 73 -6.78 -14.21 8.38
N GLY A 74 -5.52 -14.51 8.05
CA GLY A 74 -4.81 -15.71 8.50
C GLY A 74 -4.46 -15.73 10.00
N PHE A 75 -4.55 -14.61 10.73
CA PHE A 75 -4.26 -14.56 12.16
C PHE A 75 -5.52 -14.80 13.02
N PRO A 76 -5.71 -15.99 13.62
CA PRO A 76 -6.78 -16.19 14.57
C PRO A 76 -6.62 -15.21 15.76
N VAL A 77 -7.73 -14.71 16.29
CA VAL A 77 -7.78 -13.71 17.38
C VAL A 77 -6.88 -14.08 18.58
N GLU A 78 -6.73 -15.37 18.85
CA GLU A 78 -5.86 -15.91 19.90
C GLU A 78 -4.36 -15.75 19.59
N ALA A 79 -3.97 -15.89 18.32
CA ALA A 79 -2.60 -15.63 17.85
C ALA A 79 -2.25 -14.14 17.93
N GLN A 80 -3.23 -13.25 17.70
CA GLN A 80 -3.04 -11.80 17.82
C GLN A 80 -2.62 -11.41 19.25
N ALA A 81 -3.32 -11.95 20.25
CA ALA A 81 -3.01 -11.73 21.66
C ALA A 81 -1.64 -12.31 22.07
N TYR A 82 -1.27 -13.48 21.50
CA TYR A 82 0.04 -14.09 21.73
C TYR A 82 1.18 -13.23 21.16
N ILE A 83 1.05 -12.76 19.92
CA ILE A 83 2.05 -11.92 19.22
C ILE A 83 2.23 -10.58 19.94
N GLN A 84 1.15 -9.92 20.36
CA GLN A 84 1.28 -8.71 21.18
C GLN A 84 2.05 -8.98 22.49
N LYS A 85 1.75 -10.11 23.14
CA LYS A 85 2.39 -10.47 24.42
C LYS A 85 3.84 -10.89 24.25
N SER A 86 4.26 -11.45 23.10
CA SER A 86 5.66 -11.76 22.81
C SER A 86 6.44 -10.48 22.47
N LEU A 87 5.93 -9.62 21.58
CA LEU A 87 6.54 -8.33 21.23
C LEU A 87 6.74 -7.44 22.46
N ARG A 88 5.74 -7.35 23.34
CA ARG A 88 5.87 -6.59 24.59
C ARG A 88 6.97 -7.13 25.50
N ARG A 89 7.17 -8.46 25.53
CA ARG A 89 8.24 -9.09 26.30
C ARG A 89 9.62 -8.83 25.70
N GLU A 90 9.74 -8.81 24.38
CA GLU A 90 11.00 -8.48 23.70
C GLU A 90 11.41 -7.03 23.90
N VAL A 91 10.47 -6.08 23.78
CA VAL A 91 10.74 -4.66 24.06
C VAL A 91 11.19 -4.45 25.51
N LEU A 92 10.55 -5.12 26.47
CA LEU A 92 10.95 -5.07 27.88
C LEU A 92 12.35 -5.67 28.11
N ARG A 93 12.70 -6.76 27.41
CA ARG A 93 14.04 -7.37 27.47
C ARG A 93 15.11 -6.47 26.84
N ALA A 94 14.83 -5.86 25.69
CA ALA A 94 15.75 -4.95 25.02
C ALA A 94 16.03 -3.70 25.87
N GLY A 95 14.99 -3.17 26.54
CA GLY A 95 15.10 -2.00 27.41
C GLY A 95 15.72 -2.26 28.80
N SER A 96 15.98 -3.50 29.19
CA SER A 96 16.63 -3.85 30.48
C SER A 96 18.13 -4.13 30.36
N THR A 97 18.72 -3.87 29.19
CA THR A 97 20.16 -4.06 28.89
C THR A 97 21.00 -2.76 29.00
N GLN A 98 20.50 -1.73 29.68
CA GLN A 98 21.24 -0.48 29.97
C GLN A 98 21.53 -0.34 31.46
#